data_AF-A0A7K0DZC3-F1
#
_entry.id   AF-A0A7K0DZC3-F1
#
_cell.length_a   1.000
_cell.length_b   1.000
_cell.length_c   1.000
_cell.angle_alpha   90.00
_cell.angle_beta   90.00
_cell.angle_gamma   90.00
#
_symmetry.space_group_name_H-M   'P 1'
#
loop_
_entity.id
_entity.type
_entity.pdbx_description
1 polymer ?
#
loop_
_entity_poly.entity_id
_entity_poly.type
_entity_poly.pdbx_seq_one_letter_code
_entity_poly.pdbx_strand_id
1 'polypeptide(L)'
;MKRWLWIAVDIMFFAIFSVAAVYAWHAGVRHTAFVADGDQPAFTSTHYSGSWLGLSVLLATAAGLFALDLLVRAVSRPRRGPVHSQRW
;
A
#
# COMPACT_ATOMS: atom_id res chain seq x y z
N MET A 1 -12.36 10.91 -20.91
CA MET A 1 -11.01 10.33 -20.72
C MET A 1 -11.09 8.81 -20.89
N LYS A 2 -10.15 8.17 -21.60
CA LYS A 2 -10.19 6.71 -21.85
C LYS A 2 -10.02 5.94 -20.53
N ARG A 3 -10.91 4.98 -20.24
CA ARG A 3 -10.90 4.13 -19.02
C ARG A 3 -9.52 3.50 -18.74
N TRP A 4 -8.79 3.13 -19.80
CA TRP A 4 -7.46 2.52 -19.69
C TRP A 4 -6.40 3.43 -19.08
N LEU A 5 -6.52 4.76 -19.26
CA LEU A 5 -5.61 5.72 -18.62
C LEU A 5 -5.71 5.66 -17.10
N TRP A 6 -6.93 5.57 -16.57
CA TRP A 6 -7.14 5.46 -15.13
C TRP A 6 -6.68 4.12 -14.57
N ILE A 7 -6.91 3.04 -15.29
CA ILE A 7 -6.38 1.71 -14.92
C ILE A 7 -4.84 1.76 -14.82
N ALA A 8 -4.17 2.39 -15.77
CA ALA A 8 -2.72 2.55 -15.73
C ALA A 8 -2.26 3.39 -14.53
N VAL A 9 -2.99 4.45 -14.20
CA VAL A 9 -2.73 5.29 -13.02
C VAL A 9 -2.89 4.49 -11.73
N ASP A 10 -3.97 3.71 -11.58
CA ASP A 10 -4.21 2.89 -10.39
C ASP A 10 -3.09 1.85 -10.20
N ILE A 11 -2.66 1.18 -11.28
CA ILE A 11 -1.53 0.23 -11.25
C ILE A 11 -0.24 0.93 -10.82
N MET A 12 0.06 2.08 -11.40
CA MET A 12 1.28 2.83 -11.11
C MET A 12 1.33 3.25 -9.64
N PHE A 13 0.25 3.83 -9.11
CA PHE A 13 0.21 4.23 -7.71
C PHE A 13 0.20 3.04 -6.76
N PHE A 14 -0.55 1.97 -7.07
CA PHE A 14 -0.49 0.74 -6.30
C PHE A 14 0.96 0.23 -6.14
N ALA A 15 1.71 0.18 -7.24
CA ALA A 15 3.11 -0.27 -7.21
C ALA A 15 4.02 0.67 -6.40
N ILE A 16 3.95 1.99 -6.64
CA ILE A 16 4.78 2.97 -5.95
C ILE A 16 4.52 2.95 -4.44
N PHE A 17 3.26 2.97 -4.03
CA PHE A 17 2.89 2.97 -2.62
C PHE A 17 3.26 1.65 -1.93
N SER A 18 3.15 0.51 -2.62
CA SER A 18 3.58 -0.78 -2.08
C SER A 18 5.08 -0.84 -1.82
N VAL A 19 5.89 -0.40 -2.79
CA VAL A 19 7.36 -0.37 -2.63
C VAL A 19 7.76 0.60 -1.53
N ALA A 20 7.15 1.79 -1.48
CA ALA A 20 7.43 2.77 -0.45
C ALA A 20 7.01 2.28 0.95
N ALA A 21 5.90 1.54 1.07
CA ALA A 21 5.49 0.92 2.34
C ALA A 21 6.53 -0.09 2.83
N VAL A 22 6.99 -0.99 1.95
CA VAL A 22 8.04 -1.97 2.29
C VAL A 22 9.33 -1.27 2.72
N TYR A 23 9.74 -0.22 2.00
CA TYR A 23 10.91 0.57 2.38
C TYR A 23 10.73 1.23 3.76
N ALA A 24 9.57 1.84 4.01
CA ALA A 24 9.26 2.48 5.30
C ALA A 24 9.25 1.47 6.45
N TRP A 25 8.73 0.26 6.22
CA TRP A 25 8.81 -0.84 7.19
C TRP A 25 10.25 -1.19 7.54
N HIS A 26 11.11 -1.41 6.54
CA HIS A 26 12.52 -1.71 6.75
C HIS A 26 13.27 -0.57 7.45
N ALA A 27 12.95 0.68 7.13
CA ALA A 27 13.52 1.84 7.82
C ALA A 27 13.06 1.93 9.29
N GLY A 28 11.85 1.43 9.57
CA GLY A 28 11.21 1.45 10.88
C GLY A 28 11.65 0.35 11.84
N VAL A 29 12.17 -0.78 11.34
CA VAL A 29 12.65 -1.90 12.16
C VAL A 29 14.17 -1.95 12.10
N ARG A 30 14.84 -1.74 13.24
CA ARG A 30 16.30 -1.84 13.35
C ARG A 30 16.70 -2.91 14.34
N HIS A 31 17.63 -3.76 13.96
CA HIS A 31 18.21 -4.78 14.84
C HIS A 31 19.61 -4.35 15.26
N THR A 32 19.86 -4.33 16.56
CA THR A 32 21.18 -4.07 17.13
C THR A 32 21.61 -5.30 17.92
N ALA A 33 22.71 -5.92 17.50
CA ALA A 33 23.31 -7.04 18.21
C ALA A 33 24.26 -6.52 19.28
N PHE A 34 24.12 -7.05 20.49
CA PHE A 34 25.00 -6.80 21.62
C PHE A 34 25.75 -8.09 21.93
N VAL A 35 27.08 -8.00 21.97
CA VAL A 35 27.94 -9.11 22.39
C VAL A 35 27.82 -9.34 23.90
N ALA A 36 28.19 -10.53 24.35
CA ALA A 36 28.25 -10.80 25.79
C ALA A 36 29.30 -9.89 26.46
N ASP A 37 28.98 -9.40 27.66
CA ASP A 37 29.87 -8.57 28.48
C ASP A 37 29.74 -8.97 29.95
N GLY A 38 30.82 -9.52 30.52
CA GLY A 38 30.82 -10.14 31.85
C GLY A 38 29.76 -11.24 31.99
N ASP A 39 28.90 -11.10 32.99
CA ASP A 39 27.78 -12.03 33.24
C ASP A 39 26.55 -11.77 32.33
N GLN A 40 26.58 -10.72 31.50
CA GLN A 40 25.47 -10.40 30.61
C GLN A 40 25.60 -11.17 29.28
N PRO A 41 24.63 -12.04 28.93
CA PRO A 41 24.70 -12.82 27.70
C PRO A 41 24.48 -11.96 26.46
N ALA A 42 24.95 -12.44 25.31
CA ALA A 42 24.69 -11.79 24.02
C ALA A 42 23.18 -11.76 23.72
N PHE A 43 22.69 -10.64 23.19
CA PHE A 43 21.29 -10.48 22.82
C PHE A 43 21.14 -9.55 21.61
N THR A 44 20.01 -9.67 20.91
CA THR A 44 19.63 -8.75 19.83
C THR A 44 18.45 -7.92 20.28
N SER A 45 18.60 -6.59 20.27
CA SER A 45 17.50 -5.66 20.50
C SER A 45 16.86 -5.26 19.18
N THR A 46 15.54 -5.20 19.15
CA THR A 46 14.79 -4.68 18.01
C THR A 46 14.19 -3.33 18.38
N HIS A 47 14.61 -2.28 17.69
CA HIS A 47 14.11 -0.94 17.85
C HIS A 47 13.09 -0.61 16.77
N TYR A 48 11.94 -0.09 17.19
CA TYR A 48 10.83 0.28 16.31
C TYR A 48 10.68 1.81 16.26
N SER A 49 10.75 2.38 15.06
CA SER A 49 10.42 3.79 14.86
C SER A 49 8.94 3.94 14.52
N GLY A 50 8.17 4.49 15.46
CA GLY A 50 6.74 4.71 15.28
C GLY A 50 6.40 5.56 14.05
N SER A 51 7.20 6.58 13.71
CA SER A 51 6.97 7.42 12.53
C SER A 51 7.14 6.64 11.22
N TRP A 52 8.18 5.82 11.11
CA TRP A 52 8.39 4.98 9.91
C TRP A 52 7.34 3.88 9.77
N LEU A 53 6.97 3.24 10.88
CA LEU A 53 5.92 2.22 10.87
C LEU A 53 4.54 2.82 10.59
N GLY A 54 4.24 3.98 11.16
CA GLY A 54 3.01 4.73 10.88
C GLY A 54 2.92 5.13 9.40
N LEU A 55 4.02 5.63 8.82
CA LEU A 55 4.10 5.91 7.38
C LEU A 55 3.92 4.64 6.54
N SER A 56 4.53 3.52 6.94
CA SER A 56 4.35 2.23 6.26
C SER A 56 2.88 1.81 6.22
N VAL A 57 2.17 1.92 7.33
CA VAL A 57 0.73 1.57 7.42
C VAL A 57 -0.10 2.50 6.54
N LEU A 58 0.18 3.80 6.57
CA LEU A 58 -0.49 4.79 5.71
C LEU A 58 -0.31 4.45 4.23
N LEU A 59 0.93 4.18 3.80
CA LEU A 59 1.26 3.84 2.42
C LEU A 59 0.62 2.52 1.98
N ALA A 60 0.66 1.49 2.84
CA ALA A 60 0.03 0.20 2.57
C ALA A 60 -1.49 0.33 2.44
N THR A 61 -2.12 1.18 3.25
CA THR A 61 -3.56 1.47 3.17
C THR A 61 -3.90 2.16 1.84
N ALA A 62 -3.13 3.18 1.46
CA ALA A 62 -3.30 3.86 0.18
C ALA A 62 -3.11 2.90 -1.01
N ALA A 63 -2.11 2.01 -0.97
CA ALA A 63 -1.94 0.96 -1.96
C ALA A 63 -3.19 0.06 -2.05
N GLY A 64 -3.75 -0.35 -0.90
CA GLY A 64 -5.00 -1.13 -0.85
C GLY A 64 -6.18 -0.42 -1.53
N LEU A 65 -6.31 0.90 -1.36
CA LEU A 65 -7.35 1.68 -2.04
C LEU A 65 -7.16 1.69 -3.56
N PHE A 66 -5.94 1.91 -4.06
CA PHE A 66 -5.68 1.84 -5.51
C PHE A 66 -5.92 0.45 -6.08
N ALA A 67 -5.63 -0.61 -5.32
CA ALA A 67 -5.95 -1.98 -5.72
C ALA A 67 -7.46 -2.21 -5.82
N LEU A 68 -8.25 -1.72 -4.87
CA LEU A 68 -9.70 -1.80 -4.91
C LEU A 68 -10.29 -0.99 -6.08
N ASP A 69 -9.81 0.22 -6.30
CA ASP A 69 -10.23 1.07 -7.42
C ASP A 69 -9.92 0.41 -8.77
N LEU A 70 -8.72 -0.19 -8.90
CA LEU A 70 -8.32 -0.97 -10.05
C LEU A 70 -9.28 -2.15 -10.28
N LEU A 71 -9.60 -2.92 -9.24
CA LEU A 71 -10.52 -4.06 -9.31
C LEU A 71 -11.92 -3.61 -9.74
N VAL A 72 -12.45 -2.55 -9.11
CA VAL A 72 -13.75 -1.98 -9.46
C VAL A 72 -13.74 -1.52 -10.92
N ARG A 73 -12.72 -0.80 -11.37
CA ARG A 73 -12.62 -0.35 -12.77
C ARG A 73 -12.38 -1.48 -13.74
N ALA A 74 -11.74 -2.57 -13.36
CA ALA A 74 -11.49 -3.73 -14.22
C ALA A 74 -12.78 -4.55 -14.42
N VAL A 75 -13.51 -4.82 -13.34
CA VAL A 75 -14.69 -5.69 -13.34
C VAL A 75 -15.97 -4.94 -13.74
N SER A 76 -16.07 -3.64 -13.47
CA SER A 76 -17.27 -2.86 -13.81
C SER A 76 -17.47 -2.79 -15.32
N ARG A 77 -18.59 -3.34 -15.79
CA ARG A 77 -19.07 -3.10 -17.16
C ARG A 77 -19.59 -1.66 -17.23
N PRO A 78 -19.33 -0.91 -18.31
CA PRO A 78 -19.94 0.41 -18.49
C PRO A 78 -21.45 0.26 -18.43
N ARG A 79 -22.09 0.91 -17.45
CA ARG A 79 -23.54 0.98 -17.33
C ARG A 79 -24.04 1.67 -18.61
N ARG A 80 -24.68 0.93 -19.52
CA ARG A 80 -25.42 1.55 -20.63
C ARG A 80 -26.47 2.45 -19.98
N GLY A 81 -26.51 3.72 -20.38
CA GLY A 81 -27.35 4.77 -19.80
C GLY A 81 -28.85 4.42 -19.80
N PRO A 82 -29.67 5.27 -19.16
CA PRO A 82 -31.07 4.98 -18.90
C PRO A 82 -31.78 4.57 -20.20
N VAL A 83 -32.52 3.45 -20.13
CA VAL A 83 -33.49 3.07 -21.16
C VAL A 83 -34.39 4.28 -21.37
N HIS A 84 -34.26 4.96 -22.50
CA HIS A 84 -35.21 5.99 -22.89
C HIS A 84 -36.59 5.33 -22.86
N SER A 85 -37.43 5.72 -21.90
CA SER A 85 -38.86 5.43 -21.90
C SER A 85 -39.49 6.21 -23.05
N GLN A 86 -39.30 5.70 -24.25
CA GLN A 86 -40.19 5.96 -25.37
C GLN A 86 -41.50 5.27 -25.03
N ARG A 87 -42.46 6.01 -24.46
CA ARG A 87 -43.89 5.70 -24.54
C ARG A 87 -44.70 6.90 -24.02
N TRP A 88 -45.17 7.66 -25.03
CA TRP A 88 -46.40 8.46 -25.13
C TRP A 88 -46.65 9.53 -24.08
#